data_AF-A0A9W9ZYK9-F1
#
_entry.id   AF-A0A9W9ZYK9-F1
#
_cell.length_a   1.000
_cell.length_b   1.000
_cell.length_c   1.000
_cell.angle_alpha   90.00
_cell.angle_beta   90.00
_cell.angle_gamma   90.00
#
_symmetry.space_group_name_H-M   'P 1'
#
loop_
_entity.id
_entity.type
_entity.pdbx_description
1 polymer ?
#
loop_
_entity_poly.entity_id
_entity_poly.type
_entity_poly.pdbx_seq_one_letter_code
_entity_poly.pdbx_strand_id
1 'polypeptide(L)'
;MECDKSSVLISYEDGVDRTAQVASLSQLLLDPYYRTVTGFQVLIQKEWLSFGHKFYDRTLLSQTQDEHSPVFLQWLDCVWQVLQQFPFSFQFNSLLLEVIAEHVYSSRFGTFIVNSEHEREEEDIEDKTTSLWTWLNVVTMSNPDKFINLRYNDNRQQRVLHPQYRIPYLKLWSSLYVNRYRYDHVHDVSKAAELRALKLEEQYKVNSCVIVFTPQTH
;
A
#
# COMPACT_ATOMS: atom_id res chain seq x y z
N MET A 1 32.21 6.94 -3.82
CA MET A 1 32.16 5.48 -4.01
C MET A 1 31.77 5.29 -5.46
N GLU A 2 32.73 4.94 -6.32
CA GLU A 2 32.40 4.59 -7.71
C GLU A 2 31.48 3.39 -7.68
N CYS A 3 30.30 3.54 -8.28
CA CYS A 3 29.36 2.43 -8.46
C CYS A 3 29.95 1.55 -9.56
N ASP A 4 30.40 0.34 -9.21
CA ASP A 4 30.71 -0.67 -10.22
C ASP A 4 29.52 -0.76 -11.16
N LYS A 5 29.75 -0.58 -12.46
CA LYS A 5 28.71 -0.61 -13.50
C LYS A 5 28.26 -2.06 -13.78
N SER A 6 27.79 -2.72 -12.74
CA SER A 6 27.42 -4.13 -12.71
C SER A 6 25.92 -4.28 -12.62
N SER A 7 25.36 -5.23 -13.36
CA SER A 7 23.96 -5.62 -13.22
C SER A 7 23.79 -6.51 -11.98
N VAL A 8 22.70 -6.31 -11.23
CA VAL A 8 22.39 -7.06 -10.02
C VAL A 8 21.04 -7.75 -10.21
N LEU A 9 20.99 -9.06 -9.91
CA LEU A 9 19.75 -9.82 -9.81
C LEU A 9 19.34 -9.90 -8.34
N ILE A 10 18.10 -9.52 -8.03
CA ILE A 10 17.52 -9.62 -6.69
C ILE A 10 16.46 -10.71 -6.73
N SER A 11 16.67 -11.78 -5.98
CA SER A 11 15.65 -12.81 -5.75
C SER A 11 15.72 -13.30 -4.31
N TYR A 12 14.55 -13.49 -3.70
CA TYR A 12 14.40 -14.03 -2.37
C TYR A 12 13.13 -14.87 -2.33
N GLU A 13 13.27 -16.18 -2.09
CA GLU A 13 12.14 -17.14 -2.04
C GLU A 13 11.17 -16.95 -3.22
N ASP A 14 9.90 -16.66 -2.95
CA ASP A 14 8.84 -16.46 -3.95
C ASP A 14 8.98 -15.13 -4.73
N GLY A 15 9.87 -14.24 -4.29
CA GLY A 15 10.20 -13.01 -5.02
C GLY A 15 9.16 -11.89 -4.95
N VAL A 16 8.10 -12.03 -4.15
CA VAL A 16 6.98 -11.06 -4.10
C VAL A 16 7.05 -10.06 -2.95
N ASP A 17 7.78 -10.39 -1.87
CA ASP A 17 7.81 -9.58 -0.65
C ASP A 17 9.13 -8.79 -0.51
N ARG A 18 10.21 -9.44 -0.06
CA ARG A 18 11.49 -8.77 0.19
C ARG A 18 12.15 -8.26 -1.09
N THR A 19 11.95 -8.96 -2.20
CA THR A 19 12.41 -8.50 -3.52
C THR A 19 11.76 -7.19 -3.89
N ALA A 20 10.44 -7.05 -3.73
CA ALA A 20 9.72 -5.80 -4.00
C ALA A 20 10.22 -4.66 -3.10
N GLN A 21 10.45 -4.92 -1.81
CA GLN A 21 11.04 -3.93 -0.88
C GLN A 21 12.38 -3.40 -1.37
N VAL A 22 13.33 -4.30 -1.68
CA VAL A 22 14.70 -3.93 -2.07
C VAL A 22 14.74 -3.32 -3.47
N ALA A 23 14.01 -3.89 -4.43
CA ALA A 23 13.98 -3.41 -5.82
C ALA A 23 13.38 -2.01 -5.92
N SER A 24 12.23 -1.78 -5.27
CA SER A 24 11.57 -0.46 -5.29
C SER A 24 12.34 0.59 -4.50
N LEU A 25 12.89 0.26 -3.33
CA LEU A 25 13.73 1.19 -2.57
C LEU A 25 15.02 1.55 -3.34
N SER A 26 15.65 0.58 -4.00
CA SER A 26 16.84 0.84 -4.82
C SER A 26 16.52 1.78 -5.98
N GLN A 27 15.41 1.55 -6.68
CA GLN A 27 14.93 2.43 -7.75
C GLN A 27 14.67 3.86 -7.25
N LEU A 28 14.01 4.01 -6.10
CA LEU A 28 13.78 5.31 -5.46
C LEU A 28 15.09 6.06 -5.12
N LEU A 29 16.09 5.33 -4.64
CA LEU A 29 17.40 5.88 -4.28
C LEU A 29 18.26 6.22 -5.50
N LEU A 30 18.07 5.54 -6.63
CA LEU A 30 18.88 5.71 -7.84
C LEU A 30 18.29 6.70 -8.86
N ASP A 31 16.96 6.75 -8.98
CA ASP A 31 16.28 7.54 -10.01
C ASP A 31 15.40 8.64 -9.40
N PRO A 32 15.69 9.94 -9.69
CA PRO A 32 14.86 11.06 -9.26
C PRO A 32 13.40 11.00 -9.76
N TYR A 33 13.11 10.31 -10.87
CA TYR A 33 11.74 10.19 -11.39
C TYR A 33 10.79 9.61 -10.34
N TYR A 34 11.21 8.54 -9.65
CA TYR A 34 10.40 7.89 -8.62
C TYR A 34 10.20 8.72 -7.34
N ARG A 35 10.88 9.88 -7.22
CA ARG A 35 10.72 10.84 -6.12
C ARG A 35 9.66 11.91 -6.40
N THR A 36 9.08 11.89 -7.62
CA THR A 36 7.91 12.69 -7.98
C THR A 36 6.62 12.00 -7.51
N VAL A 37 5.52 12.74 -7.38
CA VAL A 37 4.21 12.15 -7.02
C VAL A 37 3.83 11.06 -8.03
N THR A 38 3.86 11.41 -9.32
CA THR A 38 3.51 10.49 -10.41
C THR A 38 4.47 9.31 -10.47
N GLY A 39 5.78 9.55 -10.38
CA GLY A 39 6.77 8.48 -10.41
C GLY A 39 6.62 7.53 -9.22
N PHE A 40 6.31 8.04 -8.02
CA PHE A 40 6.06 7.20 -6.86
C PHE A 40 4.83 6.30 -7.03
N GLN A 41 3.74 6.82 -7.62
CA GLN A 41 2.56 6.03 -7.97
C GLN A 41 2.92 4.92 -8.98
N VAL A 42 3.69 5.25 -10.01
CA VAL A 42 4.17 4.28 -11.01
C VAL A 42 5.07 3.23 -10.37
N LEU A 43 5.93 3.61 -9.42
CA LEU A 43 6.78 2.67 -8.70
C LEU A 43 5.95 1.66 -7.92
N ILE A 44 4.90 2.10 -7.21
CA ILE A 44 3.98 1.21 -6.48
C ILE A 44 3.23 0.32 -7.45
N GLN A 45 2.67 0.88 -8.52
CA GLN A 45 1.93 0.11 -9.52
C GLN A 45 2.80 -0.99 -10.13
N LYS A 46 4.03 -0.65 -10.51
CA LYS A 46 4.97 -1.58 -11.13
C LYS A 46 5.48 -2.62 -10.14
N GLU A 47 6.13 -2.19 -9.06
CA GLU A 47 6.91 -3.08 -8.18
C GLU A 47 6.06 -3.87 -7.20
N TRP A 48 4.86 -3.40 -6.89
CA TRP A 48 4.01 -4.02 -5.88
C TRP A 48 2.74 -4.61 -6.49
N LEU A 49 2.04 -3.88 -7.36
CA LEU A 49 0.77 -4.37 -7.92
C LEU A 49 0.98 -5.34 -9.08
N SER A 50 1.69 -4.93 -10.13
CA SER A 50 1.89 -5.77 -11.32
C SER A 50 2.79 -6.99 -11.05
N PHE A 51 3.82 -6.87 -10.20
CA PHE A 51 4.64 -8.03 -9.81
C PHE A 51 4.00 -8.93 -8.74
N GLY A 52 2.74 -8.68 -8.36
CA GLY A 52 1.93 -9.63 -7.59
C GLY A 52 2.26 -9.71 -6.11
N HIS A 53 2.60 -8.58 -5.46
CA HIS A 53 2.60 -8.55 -4.01
C HIS A 53 1.19 -8.88 -3.49
N LYS A 54 1.12 -9.87 -2.60
CA LYS A 54 -0.14 -10.43 -2.10
C LYS A 54 -0.81 -9.51 -1.08
N PHE A 55 -1.31 -8.36 -1.52
CA PHE A 55 -1.90 -7.36 -0.62
C PHE A 55 -3.08 -7.91 0.18
N TYR A 56 -3.92 -8.76 -0.42
CA TYR A 56 -5.05 -9.35 0.29
C TYR A 56 -4.55 -10.30 1.40
N ASP A 57 -3.61 -11.18 1.09
CA ASP A 57 -3.07 -12.17 2.05
C ASP A 57 -2.28 -11.51 3.19
N ARG A 58 -1.60 -10.40 2.89
CA ARG A 58 -0.68 -9.70 3.81
C ARG A 58 -1.37 -8.65 4.67
N THR A 59 -2.60 -8.26 4.35
CA THR A 59 -3.39 -7.27 5.10
C THR A 59 -4.50 -7.93 5.93
N LEU A 60 -5.13 -7.14 6.81
CA LEU A 60 -6.20 -7.57 7.73
C LEU A 60 -7.44 -8.18 7.04
N LEU A 61 -7.49 -8.19 5.71
CA LEU A 61 -8.58 -8.79 4.94
C LEU A 61 -8.48 -10.31 4.86
N SER A 62 -7.28 -10.87 4.96
CA SER A 62 -7.09 -12.31 4.95
C SER A 62 -7.68 -12.97 6.20
N GLN A 63 -8.44 -14.04 5.99
CA GLN A 63 -8.98 -14.85 7.10
C GLN A 63 -7.90 -15.70 7.79
N THR A 64 -6.73 -15.89 7.16
CA THR A 64 -5.62 -16.69 7.70
C THR A 64 -4.58 -15.79 8.35
N GLN A 65 -4.60 -15.68 9.69
CA GLN A 65 -3.69 -14.81 10.43
C GLN A 65 -2.19 -15.11 10.22
N ASP A 66 -1.84 -16.33 9.87
CA ASP A 66 -0.45 -16.78 9.68
C ASP A 66 0.26 -16.11 8.48
N GLU A 67 -0.50 -15.53 7.54
CA GLU A 67 0.03 -14.86 6.36
C GLU A 67 0.16 -13.34 6.50
N HIS A 68 -0.31 -12.77 7.62
CA HIS A 68 -0.31 -11.32 7.83
C HIS A 68 1.11 -10.83 8.07
N SER A 69 1.55 -9.88 7.26
CA SER A 69 2.88 -9.30 7.41
C SER A 69 2.90 -7.87 6.88
N PRO A 70 3.41 -6.89 7.64
CA PRO A 70 3.39 -5.48 7.26
C PRO A 70 4.49 -5.13 6.23
N VAL A 71 4.72 -5.98 5.22
CA VAL A 71 5.83 -5.86 4.25
C VAL A 71 5.80 -4.52 3.51
N PHE A 72 4.63 -4.15 2.98
CA PHE A 72 4.46 -2.86 2.29
C PHE A 72 4.61 -1.67 3.25
N LEU A 73 4.11 -1.79 4.48
CA LEU A 73 4.22 -0.74 5.48
C LEU A 73 5.67 -0.52 5.93
N GLN A 74 6.45 -1.60 6.08
CA GLN A 74 7.89 -1.54 6.36
C GLN A 74 8.64 -0.81 5.23
N TRP A 75 8.27 -1.07 3.98
CA TRP A 75 8.84 -0.33 2.85
C TRP A 75 8.46 1.15 2.90
N LEU A 76 7.20 1.49 3.16
CA LEU A 76 6.77 2.88 3.32
C LEU A 76 7.51 3.58 4.46
N ASP A 77 7.79 2.89 5.58
CA ASP A 77 8.63 3.42 6.66
C ASP A 77 10.03 3.72 6.11
N CYS A 78 10.66 2.79 5.38
CA CYS A 78 11.96 3.05 4.74
C CYS A 78 11.92 4.30 3.83
N VAL A 79 10.87 4.47 3.02
CA VAL A 79 10.68 5.68 2.20
C VAL A 79 10.57 6.93 3.08
N TRP A 80 9.82 6.85 4.18
CA TRP A 80 9.70 7.94 5.14
C TRP A 80 11.05 8.30 5.78
N GLN A 81 11.86 7.31 6.20
CA GLN A 81 13.21 7.55 6.72
C GLN A 81 14.07 8.32 5.70
N VAL A 82 14.04 7.91 4.44
CA VAL A 82 14.80 8.57 3.36
C VAL A 82 14.27 9.99 3.14
N LEU A 83 12.96 10.18 3.11
CA LEU A 83 12.33 11.50 2.98
C LEU A 83 12.76 12.45 4.11
N GLN A 84 12.84 11.97 5.36
CA GLN A 84 13.30 12.76 6.50
C GLN A 84 14.78 13.15 6.38
N GLN A 85 15.63 12.27 5.85
CA GLN A 85 17.06 12.53 5.67
C GLN A 85 17.33 13.47 4.48
N PHE A 86 16.46 13.47 3.46
CA PHE A 86 16.62 14.25 2.22
C PHE A 86 15.39 15.16 1.93
N PRO A 87 15.16 16.22 2.73
CA PRO A 87 13.94 17.02 2.67
C PRO A 87 13.74 17.83 1.38
N PHE A 88 14.76 17.94 0.53
CA PHE A 88 14.69 18.66 -0.75
C PHE A 88 14.56 17.74 -1.97
N SER A 89 14.70 16.42 -1.79
CA SER A 89 14.83 15.46 -2.89
C SER A 89 13.50 14.81 -3.32
N PHE A 90 12.43 15.02 -2.56
CA PHE A 90 11.10 14.44 -2.82
C PHE A 90 10.07 15.52 -3.12
N GLN A 91 9.29 15.32 -4.18
CA GLN A 91 8.19 16.20 -4.56
C GLN A 91 7.00 16.05 -3.61
N PHE A 92 6.80 14.86 -3.07
CA PHE A 92 5.73 14.59 -2.13
C PHE A 92 6.17 14.79 -0.67
N ASN A 93 5.21 15.08 0.20
CA ASN A 93 5.42 15.20 1.65
C ASN A 93 5.04 13.89 2.39
N SER A 94 5.27 13.86 3.71
CA SER A 94 4.95 12.68 4.53
C SER A 94 3.46 12.34 4.57
N LEU A 95 2.57 13.31 4.34
CA LEU A 95 1.12 13.08 4.35
C LEU A 95 0.70 12.14 3.22
N LEU A 96 1.35 12.19 2.04
CA LEU A 96 1.07 11.24 0.97
C LEU A 96 1.33 9.80 1.42
N LEU A 97 2.47 9.56 2.09
CA LEU A 97 2.83 8.23 2.59
C LEU A 97 1.85 7.74 3.65
N GLU A 98 1.42 8.63 4.55
CA GLU A 98 0.41 8.32 5.57
C GLU A 98 -0.94 7.94 4.97
N VAL A 99 -1.39 8.68 3.95
CA VAL A 99 -2.64 8.38 3.24
C VAL A 99 -2.56 7.05 2.51
N ILE A 100 -1.44 6.74 1.86
CA ILE A 100 -1.25 5.45 1.20
C ILE A 100 -1.27 4.33 2.25
N ALA A 101 -0.54 4.48 3.35
CA ALA A 101 -0.51 3.51 4.45
C ALA A 101 -1.92 3.23 5.02
N GLU A 102 -2.74 4.26 5.19
CA GLU A 102 -4.13 4.12 5.65
C GLU A 102 -4.99 3.35 4.65
N HIS A 103 -4.84 3.63 3.35
CA HIS A 103 -5.69 3.06 2.31
C HIS A 103 -5.31 1.65 1.88
N VAL A 104 -4.13 1.17 2.27
CA VAL A 104 -3.76 -0.25 2.15
C VAL A 104 -4.64 -1.11 3.06
N TYR A 105 -4.98 -0.63 4.26
CA TYR A 105 -5.78 -1.39 5.23
C TYR A 105 -7.27 -1.03 5.24
N SER A 106 -7.66 0.13 4.69
CA SER A 106 -9.06 0.58 4.72
C SER A 106 -9.98 -0.15 3.75
N SER A 107 -9.42 -0.81 2.72
CA SER A 107 -10.18 -1.47 1.63
C SER A 107 -11.18 -0.55 0.91
N ARG A 108 -10.98 0.76 1.01
CA ARG A 108 -11.88 1.77 0.42
C ARG A 108 -11.77 1.83 -1.10
N PHE A 109 -10.60 1.51 -1.65
CA PHE A 109 -10.28 1.59 -3.06
C PHE A 109 -9.85 0.21 -3.56
N GLY A 110 -10.13 -0.11 -4.83
CA GLY A 110 -9.71 -1.39 -5.41
C GLY A 110 -8.22 -1.49 -5.73
N THR A 111 -7.42 -0.49 -5.36
CA THR A 111 -5.98 -0.48 -5.64
C THR A 111 -5.25 -1.63 -4.95
N PHE A 112 -5.58 -1.98 -3.71
CA PHE A 112 -4.83 -2.95 -2.89
C PHE A 112 -5.65 -4.17 -2.43
N ILE A 113 -6.74 -4.53 -3.14
CA ILE A 113 -7.70 -5.54 -2.65
C ILE A 113 -7.49 -6.96 -3.20
N VAL A 114 -6.62 -7.14 -4.19
CA VAL A 114 -6.33 -8.44 -4.84
C VAL A 114 -4.84 -8.77 -4.74
N ASN A 115 -4.49 -10.04 -4.93
CA ASN A 115 -3.12 -10.54 -4.79
C ASN A 115 -2.32 -10.51 -6.09
N SER A 116 -2.99 -10.45 -7.25
CA SER A 116 -2.33 -10.46 -8.55
C SER A 116 -3.05 -9.59 -9.58
N GLU A 117 -2.33 -9.24 -10.65
CA GLU A 117 -2.90 -8.55 -11.80
C GLU A 117 -3.92 -9.44 -12.55
N HIS A 118 -3.66 -10.74 -12.61
CA HIS A 118 -4.59 -11.71 -13.22
C HIS A 118 -5.94 -11.72 -12.49
N GLU A 119 -5.92 -11.82 -11.16
CA GLU A 119 -7.15 -11.76 -10.34
C GLU A 119 -7.87 -10.40 -10.49
N ARG A 120 -7.13 -9.31 -10.70
CA ARG A 120 -7.70 -7.97 -10.92
C ARG A 120 -8.56 -7.92 -12.19
N GLU A 121 -8.09 -8.58 -13.25
CA GLU A 121 -8.79 -8.68 -14.53
C GLU A 121 -9.99 -9.62 -14.42
N GLU A 122 -9.83 -10.80 -13.81
CA GLU A 122 -10.93 -11.78 -13.65
C GLU A 122 -12.10 -11.23 -12.84
N GLU A 123 -11.81 -10.43 -11.81
CA GLU A 123 -12.82 -9.84 -10.93
C GLU A 123 -13.33 -8.47 -11.41
N ASP A 124 -12.94 -7.99 -12.59
CA ASP A 124 -13.31 -6.68 -13.16
C ASP A 124 -13.18 -5.52 -12.13
N ILE A 125 -12.09 -5.53 -11.34
CA ILE A 125 -11.94 -4.61 -10.22
C ILE A 125 -11.94 -3.15 -10.68
N GLU A 126 -11.38 -2.88 -11.86
CA GLU A 126 -11.28 -1.53 -12.41
C GLU A 126 -12.64 -0.93 -12.76
N ASP A 127 -13.60 -1.76 -13.17
CA ASP A 127 -14.96 -1.33 -13.48
C ASP A 127 -15.83 -1.22 -12.22
N LYS A 128 -15.60 -2.10 -11.24
CA LYS A 128 -16.40 -2.17 -10.00
C LYS A 128 -15.95 -1.15 -8.95
N THR A 129 -14.72 -0.64 -9.01
CA THR A 129 -14.13 0.15 -7.93
C THR A 129 -13.37 1.37 -8.42
N THR A 130 -13.25 2.38 -7.55
CA THR A 130 -12.39 3.53 -7.83
C THR A 130 -10.95 3.25 -7.39
N SER A 131 -9.99 3.68 -8.20
CA SER A 131 -8.56 3.69 -7.86
C SER A 131 -8.22 4.80 -6.85
N LEU A 132 -7.34 4.49 -5.90
CA LEU A 132 -6.73 5.46 -4.97
C LEU A 132 -6.06 6.60 -5.74
N TRP A 133 -5.42 6.30 -6.88
CA TRP A 133 -4.74 7.30 -7.69
C TRP A 133 -5.71 8.34 -8.27
N THR A 134 -6.88 7.88 -8.74
CA THR A 134 -7.95 8.76 -9.22
C THR A 134 -8.42 9.70 -8.11
N TRP A 135 -8.64 9.17 -6.91
CA TRP A 135 -9.05 9.99 -5.78
C TRP A 135 -7.95 11.00 -5.36
N LEU A 136 -6.69 10.57 -5.31
CA LEU A 136 -5.56 11.47 -5.01
C LEU A 136 -5.44 12.60 -6.02
N ASN A 137 -5.68 12.32 -7.31
CA ASN A 137 -5.67 13.35 -8.36
C ASN A 137 -6.79 14.36 -8.14
N VAL A 138 -8.03 13.92 -7.86
CA VAL A 138 -9.17 14.82 -7.56
C VAL A 138 -8.88 15.69 -6.33
N VAL A 139 -8.31 15.11 -5.27
CA VAL A 139 -7.92 15.84 -4.06
C VAL A 139 -6.83 16.87 -4.37
N THR A 140 -5.86 16.52 -5.20
CA THR A 140 -4.77 17.42 -5.61
C THR A 140 -5.30 18.55 -6.51
N MET A 141 -6.28 18.29 -7.37
CA MET A 141 -6.95 19.36 -8.12
C MET A 141 -7.68 20.35 -7.21
N SER A 142 -8.24 19.87 -6.10
CA SER A 142 -8.95 20.70 -5.12
C SER A 142 -8.01 21.45 -4.19
N ASN A 143 -6.87 20.85 -3.83
CA ASN A 143 -5.85 21.43 -2.98
C ASN A 143 -4.44 20.98 -3.45
N PRO A 144 -3.84 21.73 -4.39
CA PRO A 144 -2.59 21.34 -5.04
C PRO A 144 -1.41 21.15 -4.09
N ASP A 145 -1.38 21.91 -2.99
CA ASP A 145 -0.24 21.91 -2.06
C ASP A 145 -0.36 20.82 -0.98
N LYS A 146 -1.50 20.11 -0.90
CA LYS A 146 -1.77 19.17 0.20
C LYS A 146 -0.72 18.06 0.31
N PHE A 147 -0.32 17.49 -0.81
CA PHE A 147 0.62 16.37 -0.86
C PHE A 147 2.01 16.77 -1.36
N ILE A 148 2.18 18.04 -1.75
CA ILE A 148 3.41 18.54 -2.33
C ILE A 148 4.33 19.08 -1.24
N ASN A 149 5.61 18.80 -1.39
CA ASN A 149 6.68 19.37 -0.59
C ASN A 149 7.16 20.65 -1.26
N LEU A 150 6.84 21.81 -0.67
CA LEU A 150 7.26 23.12 -1.18
C LEU A 150 8.78 23.34 -1.17
N ARG A 151 9.52 22.49 -0.44
CA ARG A 151 10.99 22.50 -0.41
C ARG A 151 11.60 21.63 -1.51
N TYR A 152 10.79 20.98 -2.34
CA TYR A 152 11.30 20.15 -3.41
C TYR A 152 12.17 20.95 -4.37
N ASN A 153 13.37 20.44 -4.63
CA ASN A 153 14.30 20.99 -5.60
C ASN A 153 14.53 19.94 -6.70
N ASP A 154 14.13 20.25 -7.94
CA ASP A 154 14.46 19.43 -9.13
C ASP A 154 15.94 19.61 -9.52
N ASN A 155 16.84 19.46 -8.55
CA ASN A 155 18.26 19.44 -8.81
C ASN A 155 18.66 18.06 -9.31
N ARG A 156 18.57 17.87 -10.63
CA ARG A 156 18.95 16.65 -11.34
C ARG A 156 20.42 16.25 -11.19
N GLN A 157 21.25 17.06 -10.54
CA GLN A 157 22.63 16.72 -10.20
C GLN A 157 22.73 15.74 -9.03
N GLN A 158 21.74 15.69 -8.12
CA GLN A 158 21.70 14.75 -7.00
C GLN A 158 21.00 13.44 -7.43
N ARG A 159 21.67 12.71 -8.34
CA ARG A 159 21.09 11.50 -8.96
C ARG A 159 20.84 10.39 -7.94
N VAL A 160 21.82 10.10 -7.09
CA VAL A 160 21.77 8.96 -6.16
C VAL A 160 21.72 9.44 -4.70
N LEU A 161 20.81 8.87 -3.91
CA LEU A 161 20.70 9.10 -2.48
C LEU A 161 21.39 7.97 -1.70
N HIS A 162 22.15 8.35 -0.67
CA HIS A 162 22.84 7.42 0.21
C HIS A 162 22.37 7.64 1.67
N PRO A 163 21.27 7.00 2.09
CA PRO A 163 20.73 7.17 3.42
C PRO A 163 21.64 6.55 4.49
N GLN A 164 21.64 7.16 5.67
CA GLN A 164 22.24 6.61 6.88
C GLN A 164 21.31 5.52 7.45
N TYR A 165 21.81 4.29 7.53
CA TYR A 165 21.04 3.12 7.99
C TYR A 165 21.33 2.73 9.45
N ARG A 166 22.23 3.44 10.14
CA ARG A 166 22.56 3.12 11.55
C ARG A 166 21.41 3.54 12.46
N ILE A 167 21.15 2.74 13.49
CA ILE A 167 20.08 2.93 14.49
C ILE A 167 19.96 4.38 15.00
N PRO A 168 21.05 5.11 15.33
CA PRO A 168 20.93 6.49 15.84
C PRO A 168 20.32 7.49 14.86
N TYR A 169 20.29 7.18 13.56
CA TYR A 169 19.71 8.03 12.52
C TYR A 169 18.29 7.61 12.12
N LEU A 170 17.83 6.45 12.59
CA LEU A 170 16.46 6.00 12.37
C LEU A 170 15.53 6.66 13.39
N LYS A 171 14.40 7.17 12.90
CA LYS A 171 13.40 7.83 13.74
C LYS A 171 12.13 6.98 13.80
N LEU A 172 11.42 7.02 14.91
CA LEU A 172 10.08 6.43 14.95
C LEU A 172 9.13 7.30 14.12
N TRP A 173 8.37 6.68 13.22
CA TRP A 173 7.33 7.37 12.46
C TRP A 173 6.09 7.62 13.32
N SER A 174 6.20 8.58 14.25
CA SER A 174 5.19 8.83 15.28
C SER A 174 3.80 9.20 14.72
N SER A 175 3.73 9.90 13.59
CA SER A 175 2.44 10.26 12.98
C SER A 175 1.65 9.06 12.46
N LEU A 176 2.34 7.97 12.13
CA LEU A 176 1.73 6.70 11.73
C LEU A 176 1.45 5.80 12.92
N TYR A 177 2.45 5.56 13.78
CA TYR A 177 2.38 4.52 14.82
C TYR A 177 1.81 4.98 16.16
N VAL A 178 1.85 6.28 16.47
CA VAL A 178 1.47 6.83 17.79
C VAL A 178 0.17 7.64 17.72
N ASN A 179 -0.35 7.89 16.53
CA ASN A 179 -1.57 8.68 16.36
C ASN A 179 -2.80 7.90 16.86
N ARG A 180 -3.27 8.24 18.07
CA ARG A 180 -4.36 7.57 18.80
C ARG A 180 -5.67 7.47 18.02
N TYR A 181 -5.96 8.41 17.13
CA TYR A 181 -7.16 8.35 16.28
C TYR A 181 -7.15 7.19 15.27
N ARG A 182 -5.98 6.67 14.86
CA ARG A 182 -5.91 5.49 13.97
C ARG A 182 -6.10 4.17 14.71
N TYR A 183 -5.74 4.12 16.00
CA TYR A 183 -5.91 2.92 16.83
C TYR A 183 -7.39 2.55 16.97
N ASP A 184 -8.25 3.55 17.19
CA ASP A 184 -9.69 3.34 17.36
C ASP A 184 -10.35 2.90 16.04
N HIS A 185 -9.92 3.43 14.89
CA HIS A 185 -10.48 3.08 13.58
C HIS A 185 -10.11 1.67 13.10
N VAL A 186 -8.90 1.17 13.34
CA VAL A 186 -8.52 -0.20 12.94
C VAL A 186 -9.31 -1.23 13.74
N HIS A 187 -9.49 -1.00 15.05
CA HIS A 187 -10.35 -1.85 15.88
C HIS A 187 -11.82 -1.81 15.43
N ASP A 188 -12.33 -0.65 15.05
CA ASP A 188 -13.70 -0.53 14.51
C ASP A 188 -13.87 -1.21 13.16
N VAL A 189 -12.88 -1.15 12.26
CA VAL A 189 -12.94 -1.82 10.95
C VAL A 189 -12.90 -3.34 11.10
N SER A 190 -12.01 -3.88 11.93
CA SER A 190 -11.97 -5.32 12.24
C SER A 190 -13.27 -5.79 12.88
N LYS A 191 -13.80 -5.03 13.84
CA LYS A 191 -15.08 -5.35 14.50
C LYS A 191 -16.27 -5.22 13.55
N ALA A 192 -16.25 -4.27 12.63
CA ALA A 192 -17.27 -4.12 11.59
C ALA A 192 -17.20 -5.24 10.54
N ALA A 193 -16.00 -5.73 10.21
CA ALA A 193 -15.81 -6.89 9.35
C ALA A 193 -16.36 -8.18 10.00
N GLU A 194 -16.04 -8.41 11.28
CA GLU A 194 -16.60 -9.52 12.08
C GLU A 194 -18.13 -9.46 12.14
N LEU A 195 -18.71 -8.29 12.40
CA LEU A 195 -20.17 -8.10 12.42
C LEU A 195 -20.83 -8.36 11.06
N ARG A 196 -20.16 -8.03 9.95
CA ARG A 196 -20.65 -8.34 8.60
C ARG A 196 -20.58 -9.82 8.30
N ALA A 197 -19.49 -10.49 8.70
CA ALA A 197 -19.35 -11.94 8.55
C ALA A 197 -20.44 -12.70 9.33
N LEU A 198 -20.69 -12.32 10.59
CA LEU A 198 -21.76 -12.91 11.41
C LEU A 198 -23.16 -12.68 10.80
N LYS A 199 -23.43 -11.49 10.27
CA LYS A 199 -24.70 -11.20 9.59
C LYS A 199 -24.88 -12.03 8.31
N LEU A 200 -23.80 -12.25 7.56
CA LEU A 200 -23.83 -13.12 6.39
C LEU A 200 -24.15 -14.56 6.80
N GLU A 201 -23.48 -15.08 7.84
CA GLU A 201 -23.76 -16.43 8.36
C GLU A 201 -25.19 -16.60 8.85
N GLU A 202 -25.76 -15.60 9.55
CA GLU A 202 -27.16 -15.60 9.94
C GLU A 202 -28.08 -15.62 8.72
N GLN A 203 -27.78 -14.82 7.69
CA GLN A 203 -28.58 -14.78 6.46
C GLN A 203 -28.51 -16.10 5.69
N TYR A 204 -27.35 -16.76 5.65
CA TYR A 204 -27.21 -18.11 5.08
C TYR A 204 -27.96 -19.17 5.89
N LYS A 205 -27.96 -19.10 7.22
CA LYS A 205 -28.76 -19.99 8.09
C LYS A 205 -30.26 -19.78 7.91
N VAL A 206 -30.70 -18.53 7.78
CA VAL A 206 -32.11 -18.20 7.52
C VAL A 206 -32.54 -18.73 6.16
N ASN A 207 -31.74 -18.54 5.12
CA ASN A 207 -32.06 -19.01 3.77
C ASN A 207 -32.00 -20.53 3.61
N SER A 208 -31.14 -21.22 4.38
CA SER A 208 -31.09 -22.70 4.39
C SER A 208 -32.21 -23.33 5.23
N CYS A 209 -32.83 -22.60 6.17
CA CYS A 209 -34.04 -23.03 6.88
C CYS A 209 -35.34 -22.88 6.07
N VAL A 210 -35.33 -22.20 4.91
CA VAL A 210 -36.55 -21.99 4.09
C VAL A 210 -36.80 -23.13 3.08
N ILE A 211 -35.90 -24.11 2.97
CA ILE A 211 -36.13 -25.30 2.13
C ILE A 211 -36.73 -26.44 2.96
N VAL A 212 -37.99 -26.29 3.39
CA VAL A 212 -38.77 -27.40 3.96
C VAL A 212 -40.20 -27.37 3.39
N PHE A 213 -40.38 -28.20 2.35
CA PHE A 213 -41.61 -28.83 1.84
C PHE A 213 -42.80 -27.97 1.38
N THR A 214 -42.93 -27.81 0.06
CA THR A 214 -44.26 -27.82 -0.60
C THR A 214 -44.64 -29.26 -0.95
N PRO A 215 -45.74 -29.83 -0.44
CA PRO A 215 -46.22 -31.13 -0.91
C PRO A 215 -46.91 -30.96 -2.26
N GLN A 216 -46.41 -31.68 -3.28
CA GLN A 216 -47.16 -31.94 -4.49
C GLN A 216 -48.29 -32.91 -4.17
N THR A 217 -49.54 -32.54 -4.49
CA THR A 217 -50.61 -33.51 -4.67
C THR A 217 -51.37 -33.19 -5.96
N HIS A 218 -51.56 -34.28 -6.71
CA HIS A 218 -52.20 -34.48 -7.99
C HIS A 218 -53.52 -33.75 -8.24
#